data_AF-A0A087TXE5-F1
#
_entry.id   AF-A0A087TXE5-F1
#
_cell.length_a   1.000
_cell.length_b   1.000
_cell.length_c   1.000
_cell.angle_alpha   90.00
_cell.angle_beta   90.00
_cell.angle_gamma   90.00
#
_symmetry.space_group_name_H-M   'P 1'
#
loop_
_entity.id
_entity.type
_entity.pdbx_description
1 polymer ?
#
loop_
_entity_poly.entity_id
_entity_poly.type
_entity_poly.pdbx_seq_one_letter_code
_entity_poly.pdbx_strand_id
1 'polypeptide(L)' 'MAHFQLTKTARMSKSKIKSMFIYLSNSQGFVHKEFVPPGKTVSQHFDGGALEKFRKWTKHVRPSIKTN' A
#
# COMPACT_ATOMS: atom_id res chain seq x y z
N MET A 1 -2.25 27.43 21.82
CA MET A 1 -2.89 26.12 21.59
C MET A 1 -3.20 26.02 20.12
N ALA A 2 -2.54 25.12 19.38
CA ALA A 2 -2.67 25.05 17.93
C ALA A 2 -4.01 24.39 17.55
N HIS A 3 -4.84 25.10 16.80
CA HIS A 3 -6.02 24.53 16.15
C HIS A 3 -5.56 23.56 15.06
N PHE A 4 -5.73 22.26 15.30
CA PHE A 4 -5.57 21.24 14.26
C PHE A 4 -6.84 21.25 13.40
N GLN A 5 -6.83 22.02 12.31
CA GLN A 5 -7.90 22.00 11.32
C GLN A 5 -7.91 20.61 10.67
N LEU A 6 -8.80 19.72 11.12
CA LEU A 6 -9.08 18.47 10.42
C LEU A 6 -9.59 18.83 9.02
N THR A 7 -8.78 18.56 8.00
CA THR A 7 -9.17 18.72 6.60
C THR A 7 -10.47 17.95 6.38
N LYS A 8 -11.52 18.66 5.94
CA LYS A 8 -12.79 18.02 5.53
C LYS A 8 -12.44 16.95 4.50
N THR A 9 -12.58 15.67 4.86
CA THR A 9 -12.42 14.58 3.91
C THR A 9 -13.41 14.80 2.80
N ALA A 10 -12.93 15.12 1.60
CA ALA A 10 -13.79 15.29 0.44
C ALA A 10 -14.59 14.00 0.24
N ARG A 11 -15.92 14.08 0.34
CA ARG A 11 -16.78 12.94 0.07
C ARG A 11 -16.59 12.57 -1.39
N MET A 12 -15.89 11.47 -1.67
CA MET A 12 -15.71 11.00 -3.04
C MET A 12 -17.09 10.88 -3.70
N SER A 13 -17.32 11.65 -4.75
CA SER A 13 -18.54 11.59 -5.56
C SER A 13 -18.68 10.16 -6.08
N LYS A 14 -19.76 9.47 -5.69
CA LYS A 14 -20.18 8.11 -6.09
C LYS A 14 -19.29 7.46 -7.16
N SER A 15 -18.12 6.95 -6.77
CA SER A 15 -17.31 6.18 -7.70
C SER A 15 -18.03 4.85 -7.94
N LYS A 16 -18.38 4.55 -9.20
CA LYS A 16 -18.94 3.24 -9.56
C LYS A 16 -17.91 2.13 -9.38
N ILE A 17 -16.62 2.47 -9.30
CA ILE A 17 -15.49 1.54 -9.17
C ILE A 17 -14.72 1.89 -7.90
N LYS A 18 -14.78 1.00 -6.89
CA LYS A 18 -13.97 1.13 -5.68
C LYS A 18 -12.81 0.16 -5.79
N SER A 19 -11.62 0.69 -6.06
CA SER A 19 -10.36 -0.06 -6.10
C SER A 19 -9.59 0.21 -4.82
N MET A 20 -8.86 -0.79 -4.35
CA MET A 20 -7.97 -0.67 -3.21
C MET A 20 -6.55 -0.93 -3.66
N PHE A 21 -5.62 -0.18 -3.09
CA PHE A 21 -4.24 -0.13 -3.53
C PHE A 21 -3.32 -0.30 -2.33
N ILE A 22 -2.34 -1.18 -2.47
CA ILE A 22 -1.33 -1.43 -1.46
C ILE A 22 -0.12 -0.57 -1.82
N TYR A 23 0.27 0.32 -0.90
CA TYR A 23 1.44 1.18 -1.02
C TYR A 23 2.40 0.88 0.14
N LEU A 24 3.61 0.42 -0.19
CA LEU A 24 4.66 0.20 0.80
C LEU A 24 5.80 1.17 0.54
N SER A 25 6.23 1.89 1.59
CA SER A 25 7.33 2.84 1.53
C SER A 25 8.25 2.68 2.74
N ASN A 26 9.50 3.10 2.59
CA ASN A 26 10.46 3.24 3.67
C ASN A 26 10.98 4.68 3.73
N SER A 27 11.90 4.97 4.65
CA SER A 27 12.54 6.29 4.76
C SER A 27 13.28 6.74 3.49
N GLN A 28 13.62 5.79 2.61
CA GLN A 28 14.22 6.02 1.30
C GLN A 28 13.16 6.07 0.18
N GLY A 29 11.89 6.23 0.53
CA GLY A 29 10.78 6.42 -0.39
C GLY A 29 10.05 5.15 -0.81
N PHE A 30 9.48 5.21 -2.02
CA PHE A 30 8.52 4.25 -2.50
C PHE A 30 9.12 2.87 -2.77
N VAL A 31 8.58 1.83 -2.12
CA VAL A 31 8.97 0.45 -2.35
C VAL A 31 7.97 -0.17 -3.31
N HIS A 32 6.76 -0.56 -2.91
CA HIS A 32 5.88 -1.36 -3.78
C HIS A 32 4.48 -0.80 -3.95
N LYS A 33 3.92 -1.06 -5.14
CA LYS A 33 2.57 -0.68 -5.50
C LYS A 33 1.85 -1.82 -6.20
N GLU A 34 0.68 -2.16 -5.69
CA GLU A 34 -0.17 -3.15 -6.33
C GLU A 34 -1.64 -2.79 -6.13
N PHE A 35 -2.41 -2.91 -7.21
CA PHE A 35 -3.85 -2.81 -7.13
C PHE A 35 -4.40 -4.16 -6.66
N VAL A 36 -5.27 -4.11 -5.67
CA VAL A 36 -6.00 -5.29 -5.24
C VAL A 36 -7.09 -5.57 -6.28
N PRO A 37 -7.23 -6.82 -6.74
CA PRO A 37 -8.23 -7.18 -7.72
C PRO A 37 -9.65 -6.76 -7.31
N PRO A 38 -10.52 -6.42 -8.27
CA PRO A 38 -11.91 -6.08 -7.98
C PRO A 38 -12.61 -7.19 -7.19
N GLY A 39 -13.41 -6.82 -6.18
CA GLY A 39 -14.13 -7.78 -5.33
C GLY A 39 -13.26 -8.46 -4.26
N LYS A 40 -11.96 -8.14 -4.18
CA LYS A 40 -11.08 -8.59 -3.09
C LYS A 40 -10.75 -7.44 -2.14
N THR A 41 -10.60 -7.78 -0.86
CA THR A 41 -10.20 -6.86 0.22
C THR A 41 -8.90 -7.36 0.85
N VAL A 42 -8.10 -6.46 1.43
CA VAL A 42 -6.88 -6.83 2.16
C VAL A 42 -7.36 -7.39 3.49
N SER A 43 -7.38 -8.71 3.57
CA SER A 43 -7.63 -9.44 4.82
C SER A 43 -6.37 -9.43 5.68
N GLN A 44 -6.49 -9.71 6.98
CA GLN A 44 -5.32 -10.04 7.80
C GLN A 44 -4.59 -11.28 7.26
N HIS A 45 -5.31 -12.19 6.62
CA HIS A 45 -4.78 -13.35 5.91
C HIS A 45 -4.38 -13.04 4.46
N PHE A 46 -4.27 -11.77 4.07
CA PHE A 46 -3.82 -11.42 2.73
C PHE A 46 -2.53 -12.17 2.45
N ASP A 47 -2.62 -13.06 1.45
CA ASP A 47 -1.86 -14.30 1.37
C ASP A 47 -0.38 -14.09 1.66
N GLY A 48 0.23 -14.98 2.44
CA GLY A 48 1.70 -14.99 2.64
C GLY A 48 2.48 -14.91 1.31
N GLY A 49 1.88 -15.37 0.21
CA GLY A 49 2.42 -15.24 -1.15
C GLY A 49 2.54 -13.80 -1.65
N ALA A 50 1.65 -12.87 -1.27
CA ALA A 50 1.76 -11.45 -1.64
C ALA A 50 2.95 -10.79 -0.94
N LEU A 51 3.15 -11.09 0.35
CA LEU A 51 4.32 -10.64 1.11
C LEU A 51 5.62 -11.26 0.58
N GLU A 52 5.59 -12.52 0.16
CA GLU A 52 6.75 -13.18 -0.42
C GLU A 52 7.11 -12.59 -1.79
N LYS A 53 6.13 -12.34 -2.65
CA LYS A 53 6.29 -11.63 -3.93
C LYS A 53 6.88 -10.24 -3.70
N PHE A 54 6.36 -9.51 -2.71
CA PHE A 54 6.90 -8.22 -2.29
C PHE A 54 8.35 -8.33 -1.82
N ARG A 55 8.68 -9.33 -0.99
CA ARG A 55 10.05 -9.56 -0.50
C ARG A 55 11.01 -9.83 -1.65
N LYS A 56 10.63 -10.67 -2.62
CA LYS A 56 11.43 -10.96 -3.82
C LYS A 56 11.65 -9.72 -4.67
N TRP A 57 10.58 -8.96 -4.92
CA TRP A 57 10.63 -7.74 -5.73
C TRP A 57 11.49 -6.65 -5.05
N THR A 58 11.33 -6.45 -3.74
CA THR A 58 12.11 -5.46 -2.98
C THR A 58 13.59 -5.78 -3.01
N LYS A 59 13.97 -7.06 -2.84
CA LYS A 59 15.37 -7.51 -2.96
C LYS A 59 15.96 -7.23 -4.35
N HIS A 60 15.16 -7.37 -5.40
CA HIS A 60 15.59 -7.13 -6.78
C HIS A 60 15.74 -5.63 -7.07
N VAL A 61 14.73 -4.82 -6.76
CA VAL A 61 14.70 -3.38 -7.08
C VAL A 61 15.60 -2.57 -6.14
N ARG A 62 15.81 -3.05 -4.91
CA ARG A 62 16.63 -2.38 -3.91
C ARG A 62 17.58 -3.37 -3.21
N PRO A 63 18.68 -3.78 -3.88
CA PRO A 63 19.67 -4.69 -3.32
C PRO A 63 20.36 -4.17 -2.05
N SER A 64 20.31 -2.85 -1.82
CA SER A 64 20.80 -2.20 -0.60
C SER A 64 19.96 -2.51 0.64
N ILE A 65 18.69 -2.90 0.45
CA ILE A 65 17.82 -3.46 1.49
C ILE A 65 18.16 -4.95 1.61
N LYS A 66 19.43 -5.25 1.94
CA LYS A 66 19.85 -6.61 2.29
C LYS A 66 19.40 -6.88 3.73
N THR A 67 18.53 -7.88 3.84
CA THR A 67 18.00 -8.54 5.04
C THR A 67 18.95 -8.45 6.26
N ASN A 68 18.52 -7.76 7.33
CA ASN A 68 18.81 -8.18 8.70
C ASN A 68 17.96 -9.40 9.03
#